data_AF-A0AAC8ZNX8-F1
#
_entry.id   AF-A0AAC8ZNX8-F1
#
_cell.length_a   1.000
_cell.length_b   1.000
_cell.length_c   1.000
_cell.angle_alpha   90.00
_cell.angle_beta   90.00
_cell.angle_gamma   90.00
#
_symmetry.space_group_name_H-M   'P 1'
#
loop_
_entity.id
_entity.type
_entity.pdbx_description
1 polymer ?
#
loop_
_entity_poly.entity_id
_entity_poly.type
_entity_poly.pdbx_seq_one_letter_code
_entity_poly.pdbx_strand_id
1 'polypeptide(L)'
;MHYVINKLKSQIEKQKATLLDDEGSLSIESLLSSDKFQSIINNCRSFRSRFYTPFVTLILFIRQVLSPDKSCKNTVATFLASVSTEDNNNIPSSNTGPYCKARQKLPIETLAASHGVLSTG
;
A
#
# COMPACT_ATOMS: atom_id res chain seq x y z
N MET A 1 -21.70 -19.62 -17.62
CA MET A 1 -20.35 -19.18 -17.20
C MET A 1 -20.22 -17.66 -17.00
N HIS A 2 -20.70 -16.80 -17.91
CA HIS A 2 -20.60 -15.33 -17.77
C HIS A 2 -21.19 -14.76 -16.46
N TYR A 3 -22.31 -15.28 -15.98
CA TYR A 3 -22.95 -14.83 -14.74
C TYR A 3 -22.07 -15.03 -13.50
N VAL A 4 -21.41 -16.19 -13.38
CA VAL A 4 -20.55 -16.53 -12.23
C VAL A 4 -19.31 -15.63 -12.19
N ILE A 5 -18.69 -15.38 -13.35
CA ILE A 5 -17.53 -14.49 -13.47
C ILE A 5 -17.90 -13.06 -13.05
N ASN A 6 -19.05 -12.55 -13.49
CA ASN A 6 -19.50 -11.20 -13.12
C ASN A 6 -19.84 -11.09 -11.63
N LYS A 7 -20.45 -12.12 -11.04
CA LYS A 7 -20.71 -12.18 -9.59
C LYS A 7 -19.42 -12.17 -8.78
N LEU A 8 -18.41 -12.93 -9.20
CA LEU A 8 -17.11 -12.96 -8.54
C LEU A 8 -16.39 -11.61 -8.65
N LYS A 9 -16.38 -10.99 -9.83
CA LYS A 9 -15.83 -9.64 -10.03
C LYS A 9 -16.49 -8.62 -9.11
N SER A 10 -17.82 -8.63 -9.03
CA SER A 10 -18.57 -7.74 -8.15
C SER A 10 -18.22 -7.95 -6.67
N GLN A 11 -18.05 -9.20 -6.23
CA GLN A 11 -17.61 -9.50 -4.87
C GLN A 11 -16.21 -8.98 -4.58
N ILE A 12 -15.27 -9.16 -5.52
CA ILE A 12 -13.90 -8.65 -5.40
C ILE A 12 -13.90 -7.11 -5.30
N GLU A 13 -14.65 -6.43 -6.15
CA GLU A 13 -14.76 -4.96 -6.09
C GLU A 13 -15.37 -4.47 -4.78
N LYS A 14 -16.36 -5.19 -4.24
CA LYS A 14 -16.94 -4.87 -2.93
C LYS A 14 -15.91 -5.04 -1.80
N GLN A 15 -15.13 -6.11 -1.82
CA GLN A 15 -14.09 -6.35 -0.83
C GLN A 15 -12.98 -5.30 -0.90
N LYS A 16 -12.56 -4.89 -2.10
CA LYS A 16 -11.61 -3.79 -2.28
C LYS A 16 -12.12 -2.48 -1.70
N ALA A 17 -13.40 -2.16 -1.94
CA ALA A 17 -14.01 -0.94 -1.40
C ALA A 17 -14.00 -0.94 0.14
N THR A 18 -14.33 -2.06 0.77
CA THR A 18 -14.26 -2.21 2.24
C THR A 18 -12.83 -2.12 2.78
N LEU A 19 -11.82 -2.51 2.01
CA LEU A 19 -10.42 -2.36 2.43
C LEU A 19 -9.88 -0.93 2.27
N LEU A 20 -10.60 -0.06 1.55
CA LEU A 20 -10.21 1.32 1.28
C LEU A 20 -10.98 2.36 2.12
N ASP A 21 -12.03 1.93 2.82
CA ASP A 21 -12.70 2.77 3.81
C ASP A 21 -11.81 2.99 5.05
N ASP A 22 -12.19 3.94 5.91
CA ASP A 22 -11.35 4.36 7.04
C ASP A 22 -11.05 3.20 8.01
N GLU A 23 -12.05 2.36 8.29
CA GLU A 23 -11.91 1.17 9.15
C GLU A 23 -11.00 0.11 8.52
N GLY A 24 -11.14 -0.12 7.20
CA GLY A 24 -10.27 -1.00 6.42
C GLY A 24 -8.83 -0.50 6.35
N SER A 25 -8.64 0.82 6.23
CA SER A 25 -7.31 1.45 6.24
C SER A 25 -6.60 1.21 7.58
N LEU A 26 -7.30 1.40 8.70
CA LEU A 26 -6.77 1.12 10.05
C LEU A 26 -6.38 -0.35 10.21
N SER A 27 -7.16 -1.27 9.63
CA SER A 27 -6.86 -2.70 9.65
C SER A 27 -5.60 -3.05 8.85
N ILE A 28 -5.42 -2.46 7.66
CA ILE A 28 -4.20 -2.65 6.84
C ILE A 28 -2.98 -2.07 7.58
N GLU A 29 -3.10 -0.87 8.14
CA GLU A 29 -2.02 -0.22 8.88
C GLU A 29 -1.61 -1.03 10.11
N SER A 30 -2.58 -1.55 10.86
CA SER A 30 -2.34 -2.43 12.01
C SER A 30 -1.64 -3.72 11.60
N LEU A 31 -2.11 -4.38 10.53
CA LEU A 31 -1.49 -5.60 10.00
C LEU A 31 -0.04 -5.37 9.59
N LEU A 32 0.22 -4.28 8.86
CA LEU A 32 1.56 -3.91 8.39
C LEU A 32 2.47 -3.41 9.52
N SER A 33 1.90 -2.98 10.64
CA SER A 33 2.64 -2.58 11.83
C SER A 33 3.11 -3.76 12.67
N SER A 34 2.61 -4.98 12.40
CA SER A 34 3.04 -6.18 13.12
C SER A 34 4.54 -6.50 12.95
N ASP A 35 5.12 -7.16 13.96
CA ASP A 35 6.56 -7.47 14.03
C ASP A 35 7.12 -8.17 12.79
N LYS A 36 6.30 -9.03 12.16
CA LYS A 36 6.66 -9.75 10.93
C LYS A 36 6.93 -8.78 9.77
N PHE A 37 6.07 -7.78 9.59
CA PHE A 37 6.22 -6.79 8.52
C PHE A 37 7.32 -5.77 8.84
N GLN A 38 7.48 -5.39 10.11
CA GLN A 38 8.56 -4.49 10.53
C GLN A 38 9.95 -5.09 10.26
N SER A 39 10.13 -6.40 10.43
CA SER A 39 11.38 -7.09 10.06
C SER A 39 11.69 -6.96 8.56
N ILE A 40 10.69 -7.10 7.68
CA ILE A 40 10.85 -6.95 6.23
C ILE A 40 11.17 -5.49 5.86
N ILE A 41 10.48 -4.53 6.49
CA ILE A 41 10.70 -3.10 6.32
C ILE A 41 12.11 -2.69 6.76
N ASN A 42 12.62 -3.24 7.86
CA ASN A 42 13.97 -2.95 8.37
C ASN A 42 15.08 -3.48 7.44
N ASN A 43 14.79 -4.49 6.62
CA ASN A 43 15.74 -4.97 5.60
C ASN A 43 15.81 -4.04 4.36
N CYS A 44 14.95 -3.02 4.25
CA CYS A 44 14.94 -2.05 3.17
C CYS A 44 16.03 -0.97 3.34
N ARG A 45 17.32 -1.34 3.21
CA ARG A 45 18.47 -0.47 3.54
C ARG A 45 18.67 0.82 2.68
N SER A 46 17.78 1.16 1.74
CA SER A 46 18.05 2.21 0.72
C SER A 46 16.98 3.31 0.55
N PHE A 47 16.07 3.48 1.50
CA PHE A 47 15.06 4.53 1.48
C PHE A 47 15.60 5.82 2.12
N ARG A 48 15.86 6.85 1.28
CA ARG A 48 16.29 8.19 1.73
C ARG A 48 15.14 9.21 1.81
N SER A 49 13.92 8.83 1.41
CA SER A 49 12.80 9.77 1.39
C SER A 49 12.21 9.91 2.80
N ARG A 50 12.09 11.15 3.28
CA ARG A 50 11.48 11.48 4.58
C ARG A 50 9.99 11.11 4.63
N PHE A 51 9.30 11.24 3.50
CA PHE A 51 7.85 11.00 3.40
C PHE A 51 7.52 9.61 2.92
N TYR A 52 8.26 9.13 1.91
CA TYR A 52 8.06 7.80 1.35
C TYR A 52 9.03 6.82 2.01
N THR A 53 8.85 6.59 3.31
CA THR A 53 9.52 5.50 4.04
C THR A 53 9.06 4.15 3.48
N PRO A 54 9.77 3.03 3.71
CA PRO A 54 9.33 1.74 3.18
C PRO A 54 7.91 1.36 3.66
N PHE A 55 7.58 1.63 4.93
CA PHE A 55 6.25 1.41 5.50
C PHE A 55 5.16 2.23 4.78
N VAL A 56 5.34 3.55 4.70
CA VAL A 56 4.40 4.45 4.00
C VAL A 56 4.24 4.04 2.55
N THR A 57 5.36 3.73 1.87
CA THR A 57 5.36 3.32 0.46
C THR A 57 4.57 2.03 0.25
N LEU A 58 4.67 1.07 1.18
CA LEU A 58 3.95 -0.20 1.10
C LEU A 58 2.43 0.00 1.28
N ILE A 59 2.00 0.80 2.26
CA ILE A 59 0.59 1.15 2.45
C ILE A 59 0.04 1.82 1.20
N LEU A 60 0.72 2.85 0.69
CA LEU A 60 0.29 3.56 -0.51
C LEU A 60 0.23 2.64 -1.73
N PHE A 61 1.17 1.70 -1.86
CA PHE A 61 1.14 0.72 -2.93
C PHE A 61 -0.07 -0.21 -2.85
N ILE A 62 -0.38 -0.73 -1.67
CA ILE A 62 -1.57 -1.57 -1.46
C ILE A 62 -2.84 -0.77 -1.79
N ARG A 63 -2.98 0.45 -1.27
CA ARG A 63 -4.13 1.33 -1.56
C ARG A 63 -4.23 1.62 -3.05
N GLN A 64 -3.12 1.88 -3.73
CA GLN A 64 -3.09 2.07 -5.18
C GLN A 64 -3.59 0.82 -5.92
N VAL A 65 -3.13 -0.38 -5.56
CA VAL A 65 -3.52 -1.62 -6.26
C VAL A 65 -4.99 -1.98 -6.02
N LEU A 66 -5.51 -1.68 -4.82
CA LEU A 66 -6.90 -1.89 -4.45
C LEU A 66 -7.85 -0.83 -5.05
N SER A 67 -7.34 0.36 -5.40
CA SER A 67 -8.14 1.42 -6.00
C SER A 67 -8.71 1.00 -7.37
N PRO A 68 -9.96 1.36 -7.71
CA PRO A 68 -10.59 0.96 -8.97
C PRO A 68 -9.82 1.38 -10.22
N ASP A 69 -9.20 2.57 -10.20
CA ASP A 69 -8.45 3.16 -11.31
C ASP A 69 -6.93 2.88 -11.23
N LYS A 70 -6.45 2.33 -10.11
CA LYS A 70 -5.05 2.09 -9.77
C LYS A 70 -4.13 3.30 -9.97
N SER A 71 -4.69 4.51 -9.87
CA SER A 71 -4.01 5.75 -10.27
C SER A 71 -2.94 6.15 -9.27
N CYS A 72 -1.69 6.19 -9.73
CA CYS A 72 -0.55 6.69 -8.95
C CYS A 72 -0.78 8.15 -8.51
N LYS A 73 -1.32 8.97 -9.40
CA LYS A 73 -1.60 10.39 -9.14
C LYS A 73 -2.66 10.54 -8.05
N ASN A 74 -3.73 9.74 -8.11
CA ASN A 74 -4.79 9.78 -7.12
C ASN A 74 -4.27 9.34 -5.75
N THR A 75 -3.54 8.23 -5.68
CA THR A 75 -2.91 7.75 -4.43
C THR A 75 -2.03 8.80 -3.77
N VAL A 76 -1.16 9.46 -4.54
CA VAL A 76 -0.29 10.52 -4.00
C VAL A 76 -1.10 11.73 -3.56
N ALA A 77 -2.12 12.15 -4.32
CA ALA A 77 -2.97 13.27 -3.95
C ALA A 77 -3.73 13.01 -2.64
N THR A 78 -4.29 11.81 -2.46
CA THR A 78 -4.97 11.42 -1.21
C THR A 78 -4.00 11.40 -0.02
N PHE A 79 -2.80 10.87 -0.19
CA PHE A 79 -1.75 10.90 0.84
C PHE A 79 -1.35 12.33 1.23
N LEU A 80 -1.19 13.21 0.24
CA LEU A 80 -0.87 14.61 0.52
C LEU A 80 -2.00 15.31 1.27
N ALA A 81 -3.25 15.03 0.92
CA ALA A 81 -4.39 15.57 1.65
C ALA A 81 -4.40 15.12 3.13
N SER A 82 -4.10 13.84 3.42
CA SER A 82 -4.07 13.33 4.79
C SER A 82 -2.90 13.90 5.61
N VAL A 83 -1.71 14.06 5.01
CA VAL A 83 -0.57 14.65 5.74
C VAL A 83 -0.73 16.17 5.92
N SER A 84 -1.41 16.85 4.99
CA SER A 84 -1.70 18.30 5.09
C SER A 84 -2.63 18.63 6.26
N THR A 85 -3.48 17.69 6.67
CA THR A 85 -4.34 17.86 7.86
C THR A 85 -3.58 17.65 9.18
N GLU A 86 -2.40 17.03 9.15
CA GLU A 86 -1.64 16.64 10.34
C GLU A 86 -0.41 17.55 10.60
N ASP A 87 0.24 18.08 9.55
CA ASP A 87 1.53 18.78 9.68
C ASP A 87 1.65 19.96 8.69
N ASN A 88 1.37 21.19 9.16
CA ASN A 88 1.20 22.39 8.30
C ASN A 88 2.48 22.91 7.64
N ASN A 89 3.68 22.48 8.06
CA ASN A 89 4.94 23.12 7.67
C ASN A 89 5.86 22.24 6.80
N ASN A 90 5.47 21.03 6.42
CA ASN A 90 6.34 20.16 5.61
C ASN A 90 5.57 19.17 4.73
N ILE A 91 4.79 19.68 3.78
CA ILE A 91 4.01 18.85 2.84
C ILE A 91 4.90 18.46 1.64
N PRO A 92 4.97 17.17 1.25
CA PRO A 92 5.71 16.75 0.06
C PRO A 92 5.10 17.33 -1.22
N SER A 93 5.90 17.50 -2.27
CA SER A 93 5.36 17.95 -3.57
C SER A 93 4.34 16.95 -4.13
N SER A 94 3.39 17.44 -4.94
CA SER A 94 2.44 16.61 -5.71
C SER A 94 3.06 15.80 -6.85
N ASN A 95 4.38 15.93 -7.08
CA ASN A 95 5.10 15.08 -8.01
C ASN A 95 5.06 13.61 -7.55
N THR A 96 4.62 12.71 -8.42
CA THR A 96 4.55 11.25 -8.14
C THR A 96 5.91 10.56 -8.25
N GLY A 97 6.90 11.19 -8.88
CA GLY A 97 8.22 10.62 -9.13
C GLY A 97 8.93 10.06 -7.88
N PRO A 98 8.98 10.80 -6.75
CA PRO A 98 9.53 10.29 -5.50
C PRO A 98 8.84 9.02 -4.99
N TYR A 99 7.51 8.99 -5.01
CA TYR A 99 6.73 7.80 -4.64
C TYR A 99 7.01 6.62 -5.57
N CYS A 100 7.00 6.84 -6.90
CA CYS A 100 7.32 5.81 -7.88
C CYS A 100 8.71 5.20 -7.67
N LYS A 101 9.73 6.03 -7.39
CA LYS A 101 11.10 5.58 -7.09
C LYS A 101 11.18 4.80 -5.78
N ALA A 102 10.46 5.24 -4.75
CA ALA A 102 10.38 4.53 -3.47
C ALA A 102 9.72 3.15 -3.67
N ARG A 103 8.62 3.07 -4.41
CA ARG A 103 7.90 1.83 -4.71
C ARG A 103 8.78 0.80 -5.41
N GLN A 104 9.63 1.22 -6.35
CA GLN A 104 10.58 0.33 -7.05
C GLN A 104 11.65 -0.27 -6.13
N LYS A 105 11.89 0.31 -4.94
CA LYS A 105 12.86 -0.17 -3.97
C LYS A 105 12.28 -1.13 -2.93
N LEU A 106 10.96 -1.34 -2.95
CA LEU A 106 10.35 -2.33 -2.06
C LEU A 106 10.90 -3.73 -2.41
N PRO A 107 11.31 -4.54 -1.42
CA PRO A 107 11.89 -5.86 -1.67
C PRO A 107 10.76 -6.87 -1.93
N ILE A 108 10.05 -6.70 -3.05
CA ILE A 108 8.87 -7.51 -3.41
C ILE A 108 9.22 -9.01 -3.51
N GLU A 109 10.46 -9.34 -3.89
CA GLU A 109 10.96 -10.73 -3.91
C GLU A 109 11.01 -11.37 -2.51
N THR A 110 11.28 -10.59 -1.46
CA THR A 110 11.24 -11.09 -0.07
C THR A 110 9.82 -11.31 0.45
N LEU A 111 8.84 -10.53 -0.03
CA LEU A 111 7.44 -10.72 0.31
C LEU A 111 6.88 -12.01 -0.31
N ALA A 112 7.24 -12.30 -1.56
CA ALA A 112 6.85 -13.55 -2.22
C ALA A 112 7.47 -14.79 -1.56
N ALA A 113 8.73 -14.71 -1.12
CA ALA A 113 9.42 -15.81 -0.43
C ALA A 113 8.77 -16.21 0.91
N SER A 114 8.07 -15.29 1.58
CA SER A 114 7.36 -15.58 2.84
C SER A 114 6.16 -16.52 2.68
N HIS A 115 5.66 -16.73 1.46
CA HIS A 115 4.63 -17.74 1.16
C HIS A 115 5.17 -19.18 1.08
N GLY A 116 6.50 -19.38 1.07
CA GLY A 116 7.13 -20.70 1.04
C GLY A 116 6.99 -21.53 2.34
N VAL A 117 6.49 -20.94 3.42
CA VAL A 117 6.36 -21.62 4.73
C VAL A 117 4.93 -22.15 4.99
N LEU A 118 3.97 -21.89 4.09
CA LEU A 118 2.57 -22.36 4.24
C LEU A 118 2.20 -23.52 3.30
N SER A 119 3.17 -24.13 2.60
CA SER A 119 2.94 -25.25 1.66
C SER A 119 3.65 -26.56 2.05
N THR A 120 4.00 -26.74 3.32
CA THR A 120 4.42 -28.05 3.85
C THR A 120 3.56 -28.41 5.06
N GLY A 121 2.58 -29.27 4.83
CA GLY A 121 1.64 -29.80 5.82
C GLY A 121 0.41 -30.36 5.15
#